data_AF-X6GAH8-F1
#
_entry.id   AF-X6GAH8-F1
#
_cell.length_a   1.000
_cell.length_b   1.000
_cell.length_c   1.000
_cell.angle_alpha   90.00
_cell.angle_beta   90.00
_cell.angle_gamma   90.00
#
_symmetry.space_group_name_H-M   'P 1'
#
loop_
_entity.id
_entity.type
_entity.pdbx_description
1 polymer ?
#
loop_
_entity_poly.entity_id
_entity_poly.type
_entity_poly.pdbx_seq_one_letter_code
_entity_poly.pdbx_strand_id
1 'polypeptide(L)'
;MEISFVDGSNGGRTEESKRYDGSSFNFEPNRFVNGFGIRPSERFWKSASITRIEIKGVEQKYFSAIVKLFDDIAGEREKIENSLRAYLEEAKVSFNKIEENSLEISNQNDAIEAGESEIKDLNAKVQELADTADEVERRIAIGVSVENERNERVTAIELNIDKLNADRKALSSEISSKEAILRELKNNINLFPTEIAGYVKQGTNNIKLYTGICAVPILIIGLVTARLFLNSERLLDFFLQNNQMGIIEFLISRAPYVIISASVLAVCYSILYRLISEIININRKRQDLYKISIIATDVSYASQDEMELTNDERYELRTQTKIEMLKEHLKHHMSEDYLYAPSKSYASTLLSMLARRGSKADNDETDKAAA
;
A
#
# COMPACT_ATOMS: atom_id res chain seq x y z
N MET A 1 35.23 -94.64 -112.42
CA MET A 1 33.92 -95.30 -112.31
C MET A 1 32.88 -94.23 -112.52
N GLU A 2 31.90 -94.47 -113.38
CA GLU A 2 30.80 -93.52 -113.51
C GLU A 2 29.73 -93.93 -112.50
N ILE A 3 29.33 -93.00 -111.63
CA ILE A 3 28.16 -93.20 -110.78
C ILE A 3 27.03 -92.37 -111.39
N SER A 4 26.00 -93.09 -111.81
CA SER A 4 24.70 -92.48 -112.06
C SER A 4 23.90 -92.61 -110.77
N PHE A 5 23.16 -91.57 -110.40
CA PHE A 5 22.18 -91.69 -109.34
C PHE A 5 20.88 -91.07 -109.77
N VAL A 6 19.79 -91.61 -109.25
CA VAL A 6 18.45 -91.13 -109.54
C VAL A 6 18.09 -90.16 -108.42
N ASP A 7 17.87 -88.90 -108.80
CA ASP A 7 17.41 -87.88 -107.87
C ASP A 7 16.03 -88.28 -107.33
N GLY A 8 15.93 -88.39 -106.00
CA GLY A 8 14.71 -88.81 -105.34
C GLY A 8 13.60 -87.76 -105.38
N SER A 9 13.93 -86.49 -105.65
CA SER A 9 12.96 -85.39 -105.71
C SER A 9 12.27 -85.26 -107.07
N ASN A 10 13.02 -85.41 -108.17
CA ASN A 10 12.52 -85.17 -109.52
C ASN A 10 12.54 -86.43 -110.42
N GLY A 11 13.03 -87.57 -109.91
CA GLY A 11 13.15 -88.83 -110.67
C GLY A 11 14.16 -88.79 -111.83
N GLY A 12 14.81 -87.65 -112.04
CA GLY A 12 15.82 -87.45 -113.07
C GLY A 12 17.09 -88.23 -112.77
N ARG A 13 17.64 -88.88 -113.80
CA ARG A 13 18.91 -89.60 -113.69
C ARG A 13 20.03 -88.59 -113.91
N THR A 14 20.80 -88.33 -112.86
CA THR A 14 21.96 -87.44 -112.92
C THR A 14 23.20 -88.33 -112.99
N GLU A 15 24.02 -88.13 -114.01
CA GLU A 15 25.27 -88.87 -114.18
C GLU A 15 26.43 -87.98 -113.76
N GLU A 16 27.13 -88.36 -112.69
CA GLU A 16 28.36 -87.69 -112.27
C GLU A 16 29.53 -88.66 -112.43
N SER A 17 30.45 -88.33 -113.34
CA SER A 17 31.67 -89.11 -113.56
C SER A 17 32.76 -88.65 -112.59
N LYS A 18 33.17 -89.50 -111.65
CA LYS A 18 34.40 -89.32 -110.86
C LYS A 18 35.42 -90.39 -111.20
N ARG A 19 36.69 -90.01 -111.39
CA ARG A 19 37.77 -90.98 -111.62
C ARG A 19 38.01 -91.81 -110.35
N TYR A 20 38.25 -93.11 -110.53
CA TYR A 20 38.52 -94.04 -109.42
C TYR A 20 40.02 -93.98 -109.09
N ASP A 21 40.38 -93.77 -107.81
CA ASP A 21 41.78 -93.54 -107.40
C ASP A 21 42.54 -94.79 -106.94
N GLY A 22 41.87 -95.95 -106.88
CA GLY A 22 42.52 -97.24 -106.60
C GLY A 22 42.03 -97.96 -105.34
N SER A 23 41.70 -97.27 -104.25
CA SER A 23 41.45 -97.94 -102.95
C SER A 23 40.04 -97.78 -102.39
N SER A 24 39.40 -96.62 -102.59
CA SER A 24 38.02 -96.38 -102.17
C SER A 24 37.38 -95.28 -103.01
N PHE A 25 36.05 -95.19 -102.99
CA PHE A 25 35.31 -94.18 -103.73
C PHE A 25 34.24 -93.60 -102.81
N ASN A 26 34.35 -92.31 -102.45
CA ASN A 26 33.35 -91.60 -101.64
C ASN A 26 32.58 -90.59 -102.48
N PHE A 27 31.26 -90.56 -102.28
CA PHE A 27 30.34 -89.72 -103.02
C PHE A 27 29.24 -89.19 -102.11
N GLU A 28 29.06 -87.88 -102.12
CA GLU A 28 28.15 -87.15 -101.24
C GLU A 28 27.13 -86.38 -102.10
N PRO A 29 25.97 -86.98 -102.39
CA PRO A 29 24.99 -86.38 -103.31
C PRO A 29 24.31 -85.11 -102.76
N ASN A 30 24.41 -84.85 -101.45
CA ASN A 30 23.76 -83.73 -100.73
C ASN A 30 22.27 -83.52 -101.08
N ARG A 31 21.59 -84.60 -101.50
CA ARG A 31 20.18 -84.61 -101.92
C ARG A 31 19.59 -86.00 -101.71
N PHE A 32 18.27 -86.12 -101.81
CA PHE A 32 17.62 -87.43 -101.77
C PHE A 32 17.98 -88.24 -103.00
N VAL A 33 18.36 -89.49 -102.81
CA VAL A 33 18.75 -90.41 -103.89
C VAL A 33 17.95 -91.69 -103.76
N ASN A 34 17.18 -92.04 -104.80
CA ASN A 34 16.34 -93.25 -104.83
C ASN A 34 17.12 -94.51 -105.20
N GLY A 35 18.28 -94.33 -105.82
CA GLY A 35 19.17 -95.42 -106.19
C GLY A 35 20.39 -94.88 -106.90
N PHE A 36 21.47 -95.65 -106.88
CA PHE A 36 22.67 -95.34 -107.62
C PHE A 36 23.08 -96.57 -108.44
N GLY A 37 23.53 -96.32 -109.66
CA GLY A 37 24.09 -97.32 -110.55
C GLY A 37 25.56 -97.01 -110.75
N ILE A 38 26.40 -98.00 -110.44
CA ILE A 38 27.84 -97.92 -110.68
C ILE A 38 28.12 -98.58 -112.03
N ARG A 39 28.72 -97.83 -112.95
CA ARG A 39 29.15 -98.35 -114.24
C ARG A 39 30.68 -98.39 -114.33
N PRO A 40 31.28 -99.57 -114.63
CA PRO A 40 32.70 -99.66 -114.90
C PRO A 40 33.01 -98.94 -116.23
N SER A 41 34.08 -98.15 -116.23
CA SER A 41 34.40 -97.23 -117.33
C SER A 41 35.05 -97.90 -118.55
N GLU A 42 35.30 -99.22 -118.56
CA GLU A 42 35.97 -99.93 -119.67
C GLU A 42 35.27 -101.25 -120.04
N ARG A 43 35.02 -101.46 -121.34
CA ARG A 43 34.56 -102.73 -121.93
C ARG A 43 35.81 -103.57 -122.29
N PHE A 44 35.86 -104.81 -121.77
CA PHE A 44 36.83 -105.89 -122.02
C PHE A 44 37.93 -106.11 -120.93
N TRP A 45 37.81 -107.28 -120.27
CA TRP A 45 38.86 -108.12 -119.65
C TRP A 45 39.68 -107.60 -118.44
N LYS A 46 39.04 -106.95 -117.45
CA LYS A 46 39.54 -106.92 -116.06
C LYS A 46 38.40 -107.13 -115.06
N SER A 47 38.47 -108.19 -114.27
CA SER A 47 37.48 -108.55 -113.24
C SER A 47 37.65 -107.66 -112.00
N ALA A 48 37.22 -106.41 -112.07
CA ALA A 48 37.07 -105.58 -110.89
C ALA A 48 35.78 -105.98 -110.15
N SER A 49 35.91 -106.71 -109.04
CA SER A 49 34.77 -107.07 -108.17
C SER A 49 34.62 -106.05 -107.05
N ILE A 50 33.43 -105.46 -106.91
CA ILE A 50 33.09 -104.60 -105.78
C ILE A 50 32.97 -105.49 -104.53
N THR A 51 33.80 -105.24 -103.52
CA THR A 51 33.82 -106.04 -102.28
C THR A 51 32.82 -105.55 -101.24
N ARG A 52 32.60 -104.22 -101.15
CA ARG A 52 31.66 -103.63 -100.18
C ARG A 52 31.14 -102.29 -100.66
N ILE A 53 29.88 -102.02 -100.40
CA ILE A 53 29.26 -100.70 -100.53
C ILE A 53 28.75 -100.31 -99.14
N GLU A 54 29.16 -99.15 -98.63
CA GLU A 54 28.66 -98.59 -97.38
C GLU A 54 27.88 -97.31 -97.70
N ILE A 55 26.61 -97.28 -97.31
CA ILE A 55 25.74 -96.13 -97.49
C ILE A 55 25.49 -95.54 -96.12
N LYS A 56 25.88 -94.27 -95.93
CA LYS A 56 25.62 -93.50 -94.71
C LYS A 56 24.70 -92.35 -95.07
N GLY A 57 23.59 -92.23 -94.36
CA GLY A 57 22.59 -91.21 -94.62
C GLY A 57 21.33 -91.44 -93.80
N VAL A 58 20.38 -90.52 -93.94
CA VAL A 58 19.07 -90.62 -93.30
C VAL A 58 18.08 -91.07 -94.37
N GLU A 59 17.34 -92.13 -94.08
CA GLU A 59 16.24 -92.54 -94.95
C GLU A 59 15.16 -91.44 -95.00
N GLN A 60 14.59 -91.21 -96.19
CA GLN A 60 13.57 -90.17 -96.40
C GLN A 60 12.41 -90.25 -95.39
N LYS A 61 12.02 -91.48 -94.99
CA LYS A 61 10.97 -91.73 -94.01
C LYS A 61 11.24 -91.13 -92.61
N TYR A 62 12.51 -90.92 -92.27
CA TYR A 62 12.92 -90.32 -90.99
C TYR A 62 13.33 -88.85 -91.12
N PHE A 63 13.55 -88.34 -92.34
CA PHE A 63 13.96 -86.95 -92.55
C PHE A 63 12.93 -85.96 -92.01
N SER A 64 11.63 -86.21 -92.24
CA SER A 64 10.57 -85.36 -91.69
C SER A 64 10.54 -85.34 -90.16
N ALA A 65 10.93 -86.44 -89.51
CA ALA A 65 11.02 -86.49 -88.05
C ALA A 65 12.22 -85.69 -87.53
N ILE A 66 13.34 -85.70 -88.25
CA ILE A 66 14.53 -84.89 -87.91
C ILE A 66 14.27 -83.40 -88.15
N VAL A 67 13.60 -83.03 -89.24
CA VAL A 67 13.22 -81.63 -89.50
C VAL A 67 12.28 -81.12 -88.41
N LYS A 68 11.26 -81.91 -88.02
CA LYS A 68 10.40 -81.57 -86.87
C LYS A 68 11.18 -81.38 -85.57
N LEU A 69 12.13 -82.27 -85.27
CA LEU A 69 13.00 -82.12 -84.10
C LEU A 69 13.81 -80.82 -84.15
N PHE A 70 14.34 -80.44 -85.31
CA PHE A 70 15.07 -79.18 -85.47
C PHE A 70 14.17 -77.94 -85.34
N ASP A 71 12.96 -77.99 -85.92
CA ASP A 71 11.96 -76.92 -85.78
C ASP A 71 11.48 -76.80 -84.33
N ASP A 72 11.26 -77.92 -83.63
CA ASP A 72 10.91 -77.95 -82.21
C ASP A 72 12.05 -77.38 -81.35
N ILE A 73 13.31 -77.72 -81.64
CA ILE A 73 14.49 -77.14 -80.96
C ILE A 73 14.61 -75.64 -81.22
N ALA A 74 14.40 -75.20 -82.47
CA ALA A 74 14.43 -73.78 -82.81
C ALA A 74 13.30 -73.01 -82.10
N GLY A 75 12.10 -73.59 -82.06
CA GLY A 75 10.95 -73.03 -81.35
C GLY A 75 11.17 -72.98 -79.83
N GLU A 76 11.71 -74.03 -79.22
CA GLU A 76 12.06 -74.01 -77.79
C GLU A 76 13.18 -73.02 -77.48
N ARG A 77 14.19 -72.90 -78.35
CA ARG A 77 15.22 -71.87 -78.22
C ARG A 77 14.61 -70.47 -78.24
N GLU A 78 13.70 -70.19 -79.16
CA GLU A 78 13.03 -68.88 -79.26
C GLU A 78 12.15 -68.60 -78.02
N LYS A 79 11.42 -69.59 -77.51
CA LYS A 79 10.66 -69.47 -76.25
C LYS A 79 11.59 -69.19 -75.06
N ILE A 80 12.72 -69.88 -74.97
CA ILE A 80 13.71 -69.65 -73.92
C ILE A 80 14.26 -68.23 -74.06
N GLU A 81 14.64 -67.79 -75.25
CA GLU A 81 15.18 -66.45 -75.47
C GLU A 81 14.17 -65.36 -75.12
N ASN A 82 12.91 -65.52 -75.51
CA ASN A 82 11.83 -64.59 -75.19
C ASN A 82 11.53 -64.54 -73.69
N SER A 83 11.50 -65.70 -73.01
CA SER A 83 11.30 -65.73 -71.56
C SER A 83 12.48 -65.12 -70.81
N LEU A 84 13.72 -65.38 -71.23
CA LEU A 84 14.92 -64.77 -70.66
C LEU A 84 14.93 -63.25 -70.83
N ARG A 85 14.52 -62.74 -72.00
CA ARG A 85 14.38 -61.30 -72.25
C ARG A 85 13.32 -60.67 -71.34
N ALA A 86 12.16 -61.31 -71.20
CA ALA A 86 11.10 -60.83 -70.31
C ALA A 86 11.59 -60.77 -68.85
N TYR A 87 12.24 -61.83 -68.37
CA TYR A 87 12.85 -61.87 -67.04
C TYR A 87 13.92 -60.79 -66.85
N LEU A 88 14.78 -60.55 -67.85
CA LEU A 88 15.81 -59.51 -67.77
C LEU A 88 15.23 -58.11 -67.70
N GLU A 89 14.19 -57.81 -68.47
CA GLU A 89 13.52 -56.51 -68.41
C GLU A 89 12.77 -56.31 -67.10
N GLU A 90 12.08 -57.34 -66.59
CA GLU A 90 11.45 -57.27 -65.27
C GLU A 90 12.48 -57.10 -64.15
N ALA A 91 13.62 -57.79 -64.24
CA ALA A 91 14.73 -57.64 -63.30
C ALA A 91 15.32 -56.22 -63.34
N LYS A 92 15.51 -55.63 -64.52
CA LYS A 92 15.95 -54.22 -64.66
C LYS A 92 14.95 -53.25 -64.05
N VAL A 93 13.66 -53.39 -64.34
CA VAL A 93 12.62 -52.51 -63.79
C VAL A 93 12.59 -52.62 -62.26
N SER A 94 12.71 -53.83 -61.73
CA SER A 94 12.77 -54.07 -60.29
C SER A 94 14.02 -53.47 -59.66
N PHE A 95 15.17 -53.58 -60.33
CA PHE A 95 16.42 -52.98 -59.87
C PHE A 95 16.32 -51.45 -59.81
N ASN A 96 15.78 -50.81 -60.84
CA ASN A 96 15.59 -49.35 -60.86
C ASN A 96 14.63 -48.90 -59.73
N LYS A 97 13.57 -49.65 -59.44
CA LYS A 97 12.67 -49.37 -58.31
C LYS A 97 13.37 -49.51 -56.96
N ILE A 98 14.25 -50.51 -56.82
CA ILE A 98 15.04 -50.68 -55.60
C ILE A 98 15.98 -49.48 -55.42
N GLU A 99 16.62 -49.01 -56.49
CA GLU A 99 17.49 -47.84 -56.46
C GLU A 99 16.70 -46.57 -56.10
N GLU A 100 15.55 -46.35 -56.72
CA GLU A 100 14.65 -45.23 -56.41
C GLU A 100 14.18 -45.25 -54.95
N ASN A 101 13.68 -46.40 -54.47
CA ASN A 101 13.27 -46.56 -53.09
C ASN A 101 14.45 -46.37 -52.11
N SER A 102 15.66 -46.82 -52.47
CA SER A 102 16.84 -46.62 -51.62
C SER A 102 17.19 -45.15 -51.46
N LEU A 103 17.01 -44.36 -52.51
CA LEU A 103 17.24 -42.93 -52.52
C LEU A 103 16.15 -42.19 -51.73
N GLU A 104 14.89 -42.62 -51.86
CA GLU A 104 13.78 -42.09 -51.06
C GLU A 104 13.96 -42.37 -49.56
N ILE A 105 14.38 -43.60 -49.19
CA ILE A 105 14.70 -43.97 -47.80
C ILE A 105 15.83 -43.10 -47.26
N SER A 106 16.88 -42.86 -48.05
CA SER A 106 17.99 -41.98 -47.65
C SER A 106 17.49 -40.57 -47.35
N ASN A 107 16.69 -39.98 -48.25
CA ASN A 107 16.14 -38.64 -48.07
C ASN A 107 15.20 -38.56 -46.85
N GLN A 108 14.39 -39.60 -46.62
CA GLN A 108 13.52 -39.67 -45.45
C GLN A 108 14.32 -39.76 -44.14
N ASN A 109 15.41 -40.53 -44.12
CA ASN A 109 16.29 -40.59 -42.96
C ASN A 109 16.95 -39.24 -42.68
N ASP A 110 17.44 -38.54 -43.70
CA ASP A 110 18.00 -37.18 -43.53
C ASP A 110 16.96 -36.20 -42.97
N ALA A 111 15.70 -36.31 -43.42
CA ALA A 111 14.59 -35.50 -42.90
C ALA A 111 14.24 -35.84 -41.45
N ILE A 112 14.29 -37.13 -41.07
CA ILE A 112 14.08 -37.59 -39.69
C ILE A 112 15.19 -37.05 -38.79
N GLU A 113 16.46 -37.17 -39.19
CA GLU A 113 17.59 -36.65 -38.41
C GLU A 113 17.50 -35.13 -38.21
N ALA A 114 17.11 -34.38 -39.25
CA ALA A 114 16.87 -32.95 -39.15
C ALA A 114 15.72 -32.63 -38.17
N GLY A 115 14.61 -33.38 -38.24
CA GLY A 115 13.48 -33.23 -37.33
C GLY A 115 13.83 -33.57 -35.88
N GLU A 116 14.61 -34.62 -35.64
CA GLU A 116 15.09 -34.98 -34.30
C GLU A 116 16.01 -33.90 -33.71
N SER A 117 16.86 -33.30 -34.56
CA SER A 117 17.69 -32.16 -34.15
C SER A 117 16.85 -30.96 -33.73
N GLU A 118 15.82 -30.62 -34.50
CA GLU A 118 14.90 -29.52 -34.19
C GLU A 118 14.10 -29.78 -32.90
N ILE A 119 13.61 -31.01 -32.70
CA ILE A 119 12.92 -31.42 -31.47
C ILE A 119 13.84 -31.26 -30.25
N LYS A 120 15.11 -31.64 -30.39
CA LYS A 120 16.08 -31.51 -29.31
C LYS A 120 16.32 -30.04 -28.96
N ASP A 121 16.44 -29.18 -29.97
CA ASP A 121 16.66 -27.74 -29.80
C ASP A 121 15.42 -27.05 -29.17
N LEU A 122 14.22 -27.44 -29.60
CA LEU A 122 12.96 -26.97 -29.01
C LEU A 122 12.81 -27.41 -27.56
N ASN A 123 13.13 -28.66 -27.22
CA ASN A 123 13.10 -29.14 -25.85
C ASN A 123 14.08 -28.39 -24.94
N ALA A 124 15.28 -28.06 -25.45
CA ALA A 124 16.23 -27.24 -24.71
C ALA A 124 15.67 -25.84 -24.42
N LYS A 125 15.03 -25.19 -25.40
CA LYS A 125 14.36 -23.89 -25.22
C LYS A 125 13.18 -23.95 -24.26
N VAL A 126 12.39 -25.03 -24.29
CA VAL A 126 11.28 -25.23 -23.36
C VAL A 126 11.80 -25.34 -21.93
N GLN A 127 12.90 -26.07 -21.72
CA GLN A 127 13.52 -26.19 -20.40
C GLN A 127 14.07 -24.84 -19.91
N GLU A 128 14.76 -24.10 -20.77
CA GLU A 128 15.26 -22.75 -20.45
C GLU A 128 14.11 -21.80 -20.08
N LEU A 129 13.02 -21.81 -20.85
CA LEU A 129 11.84 -20.99 -20.56
C LEU A 129 11.17 -21.41 -19.24
N ALA A 130 11.09 -22.71 -18.94
CA ALA A 130 10.56 -23.18 -17.66
C ALA A 130 11.42 -22.70 -16.48
N ASP A 131 12.74 -22.80 -16.59
CA ASP A 131 13.67 -22.31 -15.55
C ASP A 131 13.53 -20.79 -15.34
N THR A 132 13.38 -20.02 -16.42
CA THR A 132 13.13 -18.56 -16.33
C THR A 132 11.77 -18.24 -15.71
N ALA A 133 10.73 -19.02 -15.98
CA ALA A 133 9.41 -18.84 -15.39
C ALA A 133 9.45 -19.05 -13.87
N ASP A 134 10.13 -20.11 -13.42
CA ASP A 134 10.36 -20.41 -12.00
C ASP A 134 11.15 -19.30 -11.29
N GLU A 135 12.13 -18.70 -11.97
CA GLU A 135 12.87 -17.56 -11.43
C GLU A 135 11.99 -16.32 -11.31
N VAL A 136 11.19 -16.02 -12.33
CA VAL A 136 10.25 -14.89 -12.31
C VAL A 136 9.21 -15.06 -11.22
N GLU A 137 8.66 -16.26 -11.03
CA GLU A 137 7.71 -16.55 -9.97
C GLU A 137 8.32 -16.34 -8.57
N ARG A 138 9.56 -16.79 -8.36
CA ARG A 138 10.31 -16.49 -7.12
C ARG A 138 10.50 -14.99 -6.91
N ARG A 139 10.83 -14.24 -7.95
CA ARG A 139 10.98 -12.77 -7.87
C ARG A 139 9.65 -12.07 -7.56
N ILE A 140 8.54 -12.56 -8.10
CA ILE A 140 7.20 -12.06 -7.79
C ILE A 140 6.88 -12.32 -6.31
N ALA A 141 7.12 -13.53 -5.81
CA ALA A 141 6.89 -13.87 -4.40
C ALA A 141 7.69 -12.97 -3.45
N ILE A 142 8.97 -12.71 -3.76
CA ILE A 142 9.80 -11.76 -3.01
C ILE A 142 9.23 -10.35 -3.11
N GLY A 143 8.83 -9.90 -4.30
CA GLY A 143 8.24 -8.58 -4.53
C GLY A 143 6.98 -8.35 -3.70
N VAL A 144 6.07 -9.33 -3.66
CA VAL A 144 4.85 -9.30 -2.84
C VAL A 144 5.19 -9.23 -1.35
N SER A 145 6.18 -9.99 -0.88
CA SER A 145 6.63 -9.92 0.52
C SER A 145 7.17 -8.54 0.89
N VAL A 146 7.97 -7.93 0.00
CA VAL A 146 8.54 -6.59 0.21
C VAL A 146 7.44 -5.52 0.19
N GLU A 147 6.45 -5.65 -0.70
CA GLU A 147 5.31 -4.74 -0.78
C GLU A 147 4.45 -4.79 0.50
N ASN A 148 4.17 -5.99 1.01
CA ASN A 148 3.45 -6.16 2.27
C ASN A 148 4.19 -5.51 3.44
N GLU A 149 5.50 -5.75 3.57
CA GLU A 149 6.32 -5.11 4.60
C GLU A 149 6.32 -3.58 4.47
N ARG A 150 6.38 -3.06 3.24
CA ARG A 150 6.31 -1.62 2.98
C ARG A 150 4.95 -1.05 3.37
N ASN A 151 3.85 -1.73 3.08
CA ASN A 151 2.51 -1.29 3.46
C ASN A 151 2.31 -1.28 4.98
N GLU A 152 2.83 -2.28 5.68
CA GLU A 152 2.83 -2.31 7.15
C GLU A 152 3.61 -1.11 7.71
N ARG A 153 4.80 -0.81 7.16
CA ARG A 153 5.59 0.36 7.56
C ARG A 153 4.87 1.68 7.29
N VAL A 154 4.21 1.82 6.14
CA VAL A 154 3.43 3.03 5.80
C VAL A 154 2.29 3.21 6.80
N THR A 155 1.53 2.15 7.08
CA THR A 155 0.43 2.18 8.06
C THR A 155 0.94 2.57 9.46
N ALA A 156 2.08 2.02 9.88
CA ALA A 156 2.69 2.38 11.16
C ALA A 156 3.15 3.86 11.21
N ILE A 157 3.68 4.38 10.11
CA ILE A 157 4.08 5.78 9.99
C ILE A 157 2.85 6.70 10.03
N GLU A 158 1.78 6.37 9.33
CA GLU A 158 0.52 7.13 9.34
C GLU A 158 -0.07 7.22 10.74
N LEU A 159 -0.16 6.09 11.46
CA LEU A 159 -0.61 6.07 12.85
C LEU A 159 0.27 6.93 13.76
N ASN A 160 1.57 6.97 13.53
CA ASN A 160 2.50 7.80 14.28
C ASN A 160 2.32 9.29 13.96
N ILE A 161 2.10 9.64 12.69
CA ILE A 161 1.79 11.01 12.26
C ILE A 161 0.49 11.50 12.92
N ASP A 162 -0.55 10.67 12.93
CA ASP A 162 -1.84 11.01 13.56
C ASP A 162 -1.67 11.23 15.07
N LYS A 163 -0.91 10.37 15.74
CA LYS A 163 -0.57 10.53 17.16
C LYS A 163 0.18 11.85 17.41
N LEU A 164 1.24 12.12 16.64
CA LEU A 164 2.03 13.35 16.78
C LEU A 164 1.19 14.61 16.52
N ASN A 165 0.26 14.57 15.56
CA ASN A 165 -0.66 15.67 15.29
C ASN A 165 -1.65 15.89 16.44
N ALA A 166 -2.19 14.82 17.02
CA ALA A 166 -3.05 14.90 18.20
C ALA A 166 -2.29 15.50 19.40
N ASP A 167 -1.08 15.00 19.66
CA ASP A 167 -0.20 15.50 20.73
C ASP A 167 0.15 16.98 20.52
N ARG A 168 0.52 17.37 19.29
CA ARG A 168 0.80 18.78 18.94
C ARG A 168 -0.40 19.69 19.20
N LYS A 169 -1.61 19.24 18.84
CA LYS A 169 -2.85 20.01 19.07
C LYS A 169 -3.13 20.16 20.57
N ALA A 170 -2.97 19.08 21.34
CA ALA A 170 -3.12 19.12 22.79
C ALA A 170 -2.12 20.09 23.44
N LEU A 171 -0.84 19.98 23.06
CA LEU A 171 0.22 20.83 23.58
C LEU A 171 0.00 22.30 23.21
N SER A 172 -0.43 22.60 21.98
CA SER A 172 -0.78 23.96 21.55
C SER A 172 -1.94 24.54 22.37
N SER A 173 -2.94 23.72 22.71
CA SER A 173 -4.05 24.14 23.56
C SER A 173 -3.59 24.40 24.99
N GLU A 174 -2.68 23.58 25.53
CA GLU A 174 -2.12 23.76 26.86
C GLU A 174 -1.26 25.03 26.94
N ILE A 175 -0.42 25.27 25.92
CA ILE A 175 0.39 26.50 25.81
C ILE A 175 -0.52 27.72 25.79
N SER A 176 -1.54 27.74 24.94
CA SER A 176 -2.48 28.86 24.85
C SER A 176 -3.21 29.12 26.19
N SER A 177 -3.61 28.06 26.89
CA SER A 177 -4.22 28.16 28.22
C SER A 177 -3.24 28.74 29.25
N LYS A 178 -1.99 28.25 29.29
CA LYS A 178 -0.96 28.75 30.21
C LYS A 178 -0.58 30.20 29.92
N GLU A 179 -0.52 30.61 28.66
CA GLU A 179 -0.29 32.00 28.27
C GLU A 179 -1.43 32.91 28.75
N ALA A 180 -2.68 32.46 28.62
CA ALA A 180 -3.84 33.20 29.11
C ALA A 180 -3.78 33.37 30.65
N ILE A 181 -3.48 32.30 31.38
CA ILE A 181 -3.32 32.32 32.84
C ILE A 181 -2.16 33.25 33.25
N LEU A 182 -1.03 33.19 32.55
CA LEU A 182 0.12 34.04 32.82
C LEU A 182 -0.23 35.52 32.60
N ARG A 183 -0.97 35.83 31.53
CA ARG A 183 -1.45 37.18 31.25
C ARG A 183 -2.40 37.68 32.33
N GLU A 184 -3.31 36.83 32.82
CA GLU A 184 -4.20 37.13 33.92
C GLU A 184 -3.44 37.38 35.23
N LEU A 185 -2.49 36.51 35.59
CA LEU A 185 -1.65 36.67 36.79
C LEU A 185 -0.84 37.97 36.73
N LYS A 186 -0.20 38.26 35.58
CA LYS A 186 0.58 39.49 35.38
C LYS A 186 -0.29 40.74 35.53
N ASN A 187 -1.53 40.71 35.02
CA ASN A 187 -2.46 41.83 35.17
C ASN A 187 -2.91 42.00 36.64
N ASN A 188 -3.25 40.91 37.33
CA ASN A 188 -3.68 40.93 38.72
C ASN A 188 -2.57 41.41 39.68
N ILE A 189 -1.34 40.96 39.48
CA ILE A 189 -0.16 41.41 40.24
C ILE A 189 0.10 42.91 40.00
N ASN A 190 -0.07 43.37 38.75
CA ASN A 190 0.13 44.77 38.41
C ASN A 190 -0.97 45.69 38.95
N LEU A 191 -2.16 45.19 39.32
CA LEU A 191 -3.24 46.04 39.83
C LEU A 191 -3.22 46.22 41.36
N PHE A 192 -2.63 45.27 42.12
CA PHE A 192 -2.54 45.34 43.58
C PHE A 192 -1.29 44.60 44.10
N PRO A 193 -0.53 45.16 45.06
CA PRO A 193 0.27 44.34 45.96
C PRO A 193 -0.66 43.28 46.56
N THR A 194 -0.24 42.01 46.57
CA THR A 194 -1.06 40.84 46.97
C THR A 194 -1.79 41.01 48.32
N GLU A 195 -1.28 41.87 49.20
CA GLU A 195 -1.86 42.21 50.49
C GLU A 195 -3.13 43.08 50.42
N ILE A 196 -3.29 43.90 49.38
CA ILE A 196 -4.40 44.88 49.25
C ILE A 196 -5.59 44.31 48.49
N ALA A 197 -5.34 43.35 47.59
CA ALA A 197 -6.39 42.56 46.97
C ALA A 197 -7.28 41.87 48.03
N GLY A 198 -6.67 41.42 49.15
CA GLY A 198 -7.38 40.89 50.30
C GLY A 198 -8.33 41.91 50.95
N TYR A 199 -7.86 43.14 51.16
CA TYR A 199 -8.65 44.23 51.74
C TYR A 199 -9.83 44.65 50.85
N VAL A 200 -9.62 44.75 49.53
CA VAL A 200 -10.69 45.07 48.56
C VAL A 200 -11.73 43.93 48.47
N LYS A 201 -11.29 42.67 48.54
CA LYS A 201 -12.17 41.50 48.56
C LYS A 201 -13.03 41.46 49.82
N GLN A 202 -12.45 41.73 50.99
CA GLN A 202 -13.19 41.86 52.25
C GLN A 202 -14.18 43.04 52.21
N GLY A 203 -13.77 44.19 51.67
CA GLY A 203 -14.65 45.35 51.47
C GLY A 203 -15.85 45.03 50.59
N THR A 204 -15.67 44.26 49.51
CA THR A 204 -16.76 43.83 48.64
C THR A 204 -17.72 42.86 49.35
N ASN A 205 -17.20 41.94 50.15
CA ASN A 205 -18.04 41.04 50.94
C ASN A 205 -18.84 41.79 52.02
N ASN A 206 -18.21 42.77 52.66
CA ASN A 206 -18.87 43.63 53.65
C ASN A 206 -19.97 44.47 53.00
N ILE A 207 -19.74 45.05 51.81
CA ILE A 207 -20.79 45.78 51.06
C ILE A 207 -21.99 44.87 50.79
N LYS A 208 -21.76 43.62 50.35
CA LYS A 208 -22.85 42.66 50.12
C LYS A 208 -23.64 42.36 51.41
N LEU A 209 -22.94 42.17 52.52
CA LEU A 209 -23.56 41.93 53.83
C LEU A 209 -24.40 43.14 54.28
N TYR A 210 -23.84 44.36 54.25
CA TYR A 210 -24.56 45.59 54.59
C TYR A 210 -25.76 45.84 53.67
N THR A 211 -25.63 45.52 52.37
CA THR A 211 -26.75 45.61 51.41
C THR A 211 -27.86 44.62 51.77
N GLY A 212 -27.50 43.40 52.18
CA GLY A 212 -28.45 42.41 52.70
C GLY A 212 -29.18 42.89 53.96
N ILE A 213 -28.45 43.51 54.90
CA ILE A 213 -29.06 44.10 56.11
C ILE A 213 -29.98 45.27 55.77
N CYS A 214 -29.66 46.09 54.76
CA CYS A 214 -30.52 47.21 54.31
C CYS A 214 -31.88 46.74 53.79
N ALA A 215 -31.98 45.51 53.26
CA ALA A 215 -33.24 44.98 52.77
C ALA A 215 -34.30 44.85 53.87
N VAL A 216 -33.89 44.59 55.12
CA VAL A 216 -34.79 44.41 56.26
C VAL A 216 -35.60 45.68 56.60
N PRO A 217 -34.99 46.85 56.88
CA PRO A 217 -35.76 48.07 57.13
C PRO A 217 -36.56 48.53 55.91
N ILE A 218 -36.08 48.30 54.68
CA ILE A 218 -36.86 48.60 53.46
C ILE A 218 -38.14 47.75 53.41
N LEU A 219 -38.04 46.46 53.71
CA LEU A 219 -39.19 45.56 53.75
C LEU A 219 -40.17 45.97 54.85
N ILE A 220 -39.69 46.32 56.04
CA ILE A 220 -40.53 46.81 57.15
C ILE A 220 -41.26 48.10 56.74
N ILE A 221 -40.56 49.07 56.14
CA ILE A 221 -41.17 50.31 55.63
C ILE A 221 -42.26 49.98 54.60
N GLY A 222 -41.98 49.07 53.66
CA GLY A 222 -42.94 48.63 52.65
C GLY A 222 -44.18 47.98 53.27
N LEU A 223 -44.01 47.07 54.24
CA LEU A 223 -45.13 46.41 54.92
C LEU A 223 -45.97 47.36 55.76
N VAL A 224 -45.33 48.26 56.53
CA VAL A 224 -46.03 49.25 57.35
C VAL A 224 -46.80 50.23 56.46
N THR A 225 -46.19 50.68 55.36
CA THR A 225 -46.84 51.59 54.40
C THR A 225 -48.01 50.90 53.71
N ALA A 226 -47.86 49.65 53.27
CA ALA A 226 -48.94 48.88 52.66
C ALA A 226 -50.09 48.62 53.65
N ARG A 227 -49.77 48.29 54.91
CA ARG A 227 -50.77 48.14 55.98
C ARG A 227 -51.50 49.46 56.24
N LEU A 228 -50.79 50.59 56.26
CA LEU A 228 -51.38 51.91 56.47
C LEU A 228 -52.33 52.27 55.32
N PHE A 229 -51.95 51.97 54.08
CA PHE A 229 -52.77 52.19 52.89
C PHE A 229 -54.04 51.33 52.88
N LEU A 230 -53.92 50.01 53.08
CA LEU A 230 -55.07 49.09 53.14
C LEU A 230 -56.02 49.42 54.32
N ASN A 231 -55.46 49.83 55.45
CA ASN A 231 -56.27 50.29 56.58
C ASN A 231 -56.95 51.64 56.31
N SER A 232 -56.40 52.47 55.42
CA SER A 232 -57.01 53.73 55.01
C SER A 232 -58.16 53.53 54.01
N GLU A 233 -58.11 52.53 53.14
CA GLU A 233 -59.25 52.20 52.26
C GLU A 233 -60.46 51.72 53.07
N ARG A 234 -60.24 50.80 54.03
CA ARG A 234 -61.29 50.36 54.98
C ARG A 234 -61.87 51.50 55.81
N LEU A 235 -61.12 52.59 55.95
CA LEU A 235 -61.49 53.78 56.70
C LEU A 235 -62.53 54.60 55.93
N LEU A 236 -62.34 54.72 54.61
CA LEU A 236 -63.29 55.37 53.70
C LEU A 236 -64.62 54.60 53.66
N ASP A 237 -64.56 53.27 53.58
CA ASP A 237 -65.75 52.42 53.54
C ASP A 237 -66.55 52.46 54.85
N PHE A 238 -65.89 52.41 56.01
CA PHE A 238 -66.57 52.45 57.31
C PHE A 238 -67.22 53.82 57.58
N PHE A 239 -66.57 54.92 57.16
CA PHE A 239 -67.12 56.28 57.30
C PHE A 239 -68.35 56.49 56.42
N LEU A 240 -68.34 55.99 55.19
CA LEU A 240 -69.49 56.04 54.28
C LEU A 240 -70.69 55.22 54.79
N GLN A 241 -70.42 54.12 55.51
CA GLN A 241 -71.45 53.17 55.92
C GLN A 241 -72.05 53.47 57.30
N ASN A 242 -71.32 54.14 58.20
CA ASN A 242 -71.73 54.32 59.59
C ASN A 242 -71.65 55.80 60.02
N ASN A 243 -72.71 56.56 59.73
CA ASN A 243 -72.83 58.02 59.88
C ASN A 243 -72.95 58.53 61.34
N GLN A 244 -72.45 57.78 62.33
CA GLN A 244 -72.73 58.01 63.77
C GLN A 244 -71.50 58.33 64.65
N MET A 245 -70.31 58.51 64.07
CA MET A 245 -69.13 58.99 64.80
C MET A 245 -68.61 60.29 64.19
N GLY A 246 -68.30 61.27 65.05
CA GLY A 246 -67.60 62.49 64.64
C GLY A 246 -66.18 62.17 64.17
N ILE A 247 -65.73 62.94 63.17
CA ILE A 247 -64.42 62.76 62.52
C ILE A 247 -63.27 62.86 63.54
N ILE A 248 -63.44 63.69 64.57
CA ILE A 248 -62.42 63.97 65.59
C ILE A 248 -62.29 62.80 66.57
N GLU A 249 -63.40 62.27 67.08
CA GLU A 249 -63.40 61.12 68.00
C GLU A 249 -62.80 59.88 67.34
N PHE A 250 -63.10 59.68 66.05
CA PHE A 250 -62.51 58.62 65.26
C PHE A 250 -61.00 58.80 65.06
N LEU A 251 -60.52 60.02 64.76
CA LEU A 251 -59.10 60.32 64.56
C LEU A 251 -58.32 60.13 65.87
N ILE A 252 -58.88 60.52 67.01
CA ILE A 252 -58.30 60.29 68.35
C ILE A 252 -58.18 58.79 68.65
N SER A 253 -59.20 57.98 68.31
CA SER A 253 -59.17 56.53 68.56
C SER A 253 -58.04 55.80 67.82
N ARG A 254 -57.57 56.34 66.69
CA ARG A 254 -56.51 55.75 65.85
C ARG A 254 -55.17 56.47 65.96
N ALA A 255 -55.11 57.63 66.61
CA ALA A 255 -53.87 58.36 66.86
C ALA A 255 -52.78 57.47 67.49
N PRO A 256 -53.05 56.58 68.47
CA PRO A 256 -52.02 55.69 69.02
C PRO A 256 -51.37 54.79 67.96
N TYR A 257 -52.17 54.25 67.03
CA TYR A 257 -51.68 53.38 65.95
C TYR A 257 -50.82 54.15 64.94
N VAL A 258 -51.25 55.36 64.55
CA VAL A 258 -50.51 56.22 63.62
C VAL A 258 -49.18 56.66 64.25
N ILE A 259 -49.18 57.04 65.53
CA ILE A 259 -47.97 57.44 66.26
C ILE A 259 -46.98 56.28 66.34
N ILE A 260 -47.43 55.07 66.65
CA ILE A 260 -46.57 53.87 66.69
C ILE A 260 -46.03 53.55 65.29
N SER A 261 -46.86 53.64 64.26
CA SER A 261 -46.42 53.37 62.88
C SER A 261 -45.39 54.41 62.42
N ALA A 262 -45.61 55.69 62.75
CA ALA A 262 -44.68 56.77 62.45
C ALA A 262 -43.34 56.63 63.18
N SER A 263 -43.35 56.19 64.45
CA SER A 263 -42.10 55.96 65.21
C SER A 263 -41.30 54.79 64.65
N VAL A 264 -41.96 53.69 64.27
CA VAL A 264 -41.30 52.54 63.61
C VAL A 264 -40.69 52.95 62.27
N LEU A 265 -41.41 53.74 61.46
CA LEU A 265 -40.89 54.27 60.20
C LEU A 265 -39.67 55.18 60.42
N ALA A 266 -39.71 56.08 61.42
CA ALA A 266 -38.61 56.98 61.74
C ALA A 266 -37.34 56.22 62.18
N VAL A 267 -37.49 55.19 63.01
CA VAL A 267 -36.37 54.34 63.43
C VAL A 267 -35.79 53.56 62.25
N CYS A 268 -36.63 52.94 61.42
CA CYS A 268 -36.18 52.21 60.23
C CYS A 268 -35.46 53.12 59.23
N TYR A 269 -35.98 54.34 59.03
CA TYR A 269 -35.36 55.34 58.17
C TYR A 269 -33.97 55.77 58.69
N SER A 270 -33.85 56.03 59.99
CA SER A 270 -32.57 56.40 60.61
C SER A 270 -31.51 55.28 60.48
N ILE A 271 -31.91 54.02 60.69
CA ILE A 271 -31.04 52.86 60.50
C ILE A 271 -30.61 52.73 59.03
N LEU A 272 -31.57 52.83 58.10
CA LEU A 272 -31.31 52.74 56.67
C LEU A 272 -30.35 53.85 56.21
N TYR A 273 -30.56 55.09 56.65
CA TYR A 273 -29.68 56.22 56.34
C TYR A 273 -28.23 55.97 56.80
N ARG A 274 -28.05 55.47 58.04
CA ARG A 274 -26.71 55.12 58.55
C ARG A 274 -26.04 54.00 57.75
N LEU A 275 -26.78 52.93 57.43
CA LEU A 275 -26.24 51.81 56.66
C LEU A 275 -25.85 52.22 55.24
N ILE A 276 -26.69 53.01 54.56
CA ILE A 276 -26.39 53.55 53.23
C ILE A 276 -25.16 54.46 53.29
N SER A 277 -25.08 55.35 54.29
CA SER A 277 -23.91 56.20 54.48
C SER A 277 -22.63 55.38 54.68
N GLU A 278 -22.70 54.29 55.43
CA GLU A 278 -21.54 53.41 55.65
C GLU A 278 -21.14 52.65 54.38
N ILE A 279 -22.10 52.15 53.60
CA ILE A 279 -21.84 51.53 52.29
C ILE A 279 -21.14 52.53 51.35
N ILE A 280 -21.63 53.77 51.30
CA ILE A 280 -21.02 54.85 50.50
C ILE A 280 -19.60 55.13 50.99
N ASN A 281 -19.38 55.21 52.31
CA ASN A 281 -18.06 55.44 52.89
C ASN A 281 -17.06 54.32 52.53
N ILE A 282 -17.47 53.05 52.63
CA ILE A 282 -16.64 51.90 52.25
C ILE A 282 -16.30 51.95 50.76
N ASN A 283 -17.28 52.29 49.92
CA ASN A 283 -17.06 52.38 48.47
C ASN A 283 -16.12 53.55 48.10
N ARG A 284 -16.25 54.70 48.76
CA ARG A 284 -15.31 55.83 48.61
C ARG A 284 -13.89 55.44 48.99
N LYS A 285 -13.69 54.83 50.16
CA LYS A 285 -12.38 54.31 50.60
C LYS A 285 -11.77 53.34 49.58
N ARG A 286 -12.59 52.45 49.02
CA ARG A 286 -12.15 51.52 47.97
C ARG A 286 -11.75 52.26 46.69
N GLN A 287 -12.54 53.24 46.27
CA GLN A 287 -12.24 54.05 45.09
C GLN A 287 -10.94 54.85 45.27
N ASP A 288 -10.69 55.41 46.45
CA ASP A 288 -9.47 56.16 46.71
C ASP A 288 -8.23 55.25 46.70
N LEU A 289 -8.33 54.03 47.25
CA LEU A 289 -7.29 53.00 47.08
C LEU A 289 -7.02 52.64 45.61
N TYR A 290 -8.04 52.57 44.77
CA TYR A 290 -7.85 52.37 43.32
C TYR A 290 -7.13 53.54 42.67
N LYS A 291 -7.52 54.78 42.98
CA LYS A 291 -6.86 55.98 42.46
C LYS A 291 -5.38 55.98 42.82
N ILE A 292 -5.03 55.64 44.07
CA ILE A 292 -3.64 55.56 44.52
C ILE A 292 -2.90 54.45 43.79
N SER A 293 -3.50 53.27 43.59
CA SER A 293 -2.84 52.19 42.85
C SER A 293 -2.54 52.55 41.39
N ILE A 294 -3.42 53.31 40.75
CA ILE A 294 -3.23 53.85 39.40
C ILE A 294 -2.13 54.91 39.41
N ILE A 295 -2.21 55.91 40.29
CA ILE A 295 -1.20 56.98 40.40
C ILE A 295 0.18 56.40 40.71
N ALA A 296 0.28 55.44 41.65
CA ALA A 296 1.53 54.78 41.98
C ALA A 296 2.08 53.94 40.82
N THR A 297 1.20 53.36 40.00
CA THR A 297 1.59 52.68 38.77
C THR A 297 2.15 53.67 37.75
N ASP A 298 1.47 54.79 37.53
CA ASP A 298 1.88 55.79 36.54
C ASP A 298 3.17 56.50 36.97
N VAL A 299 3.31 56.83 38.26
CA VAL A 299 4.54 57.40 38.82
C VAL A 299 5.69 56.39 38.75
N SER A 300 5.44 55.11 39.06
CA SER A 300 6.44 54.07 38.89
C SER A 300 6.84 53.86 37.42
N TYR A 301 5.92 54.01 36.46
CA TYR A 301 6.26 53.92 35.04
C TYR A 301 7.05 55.14 34.59
N ALA A 302 6.66 56.34 35.00
CA ALA A 302 7.37 57.58 34.70
C ALA A 302 8.76 57.64 35.36
N SER A 303 8.94 57.06 36.56
CA SER A 303 10.23 57.02 37.24
C SER A 303 11.18 55.94 36.68
N GLN A 304 10.65 55.00 35.88
CA GLN A 304 11.42 53.95 35.20
C GLN A 304 11.66 54.27 33.73
N ASP A 305 11.06 55.34 33.22
CA ASP A 305 11.31 55.84 31.88
C ASP A 305 12.79 56.29 31.83
N GLU A 306 13.51 55.88 30.78
CA GLU A 306 14.95 56.09 30.60
C GLU A 306 15.92 55.27 31.49
N MET A 307 15.45 54.39 32.39
CA MET A 307 16.34 53.49 33.15
C MET A 307 16.44 52.08 32.54
N GLU A 308 17.66 51.58 32.32
CA GLU A 308 17.93 50.18 31.90
C GLU A 308 17.84 49.21 33.09
N LEU A 309 16.64 49.06 33.65
CA LEU A 309 16.36 48.13 34.75
C LEU A 309 15.94 46.76 34.22
N THR A 310 16.42 45.69 34.86
CA THR A 310 15.94 44.31 34.64
C THR A 310 14.48 44.16 35.05
N ASN A 311 13.78 43.17 34.50
CA ASN A 311 12.35 42.95 34.76
C ASN A 311 12.02 42.79 36.26
N ASP A 312 12.92 42.17 37.01
CA ASP A 312 12.74 41.94 38.45
C ASP A 312 12.91 43.25 39.25
N GLU A 313 13.90 44.07 38.89
CA GLU A 313 14.14 45.37 39.54
C GLU A 313 12.98 46.36 39.26
N ARG A 314 12.43 46.35 38.04
CA ARG A 314 11.23 47.13 37.69
C ARG A 314 10.03 46.73 38.54
N TYR A 315 9.89 45.44 38.82
CA TYR A 315 8.80 44.91 39.64
C TYR A 315 8.95 45.30 41.12
N GLU A 316 10.17 45.21 41.66
CA GLU A 316 10.46 45.59 43.04
C GLU A 316 10.23 47.09 43.26
N LEU A 317 10.77 47.95 42.38
CA LEU A 317 10.60 49.40 42.46
C LEU A 317 9.12 49.82 42.34
N ARG A 318 8.35 49.15 41.48
CA ARG A 318 6.90 49.36 41.36
C ARG A 318 6.16 48.99 42.64
N THR A 319 6.54 47.87 43.24
CA THR A 319 5.93 47.38 44.48
C THR A 319 6.26 48.32 45.64
N GLN A 320 7.52 48.76 45.74
CA GLN A 320 7.97 49.73 46.74
C GLN A 320 7.23 51.07 46.62
N THR A 321 7.15 51.63 45.41
CA THR A 321 6.45 52.90 45.15
C THR A 321 4.97 52.81 45.54
N LYS A 322 4.30 51.70 45.20
CA LYS A 322 2.91 51.46 45.63
C LYS A 322 2.79 51.43 47.14
N ILE A 323 3.61 50.64 47.82
CA ILE A 323 3.57 50.50 49.28
C ILE A 323 3.83 51.85 49.96
N GLU A 324 4.77 52.65 49.45
CA GLU A 324 5.09 53.97 50.00
C GLU A 324 3.94 54.96 49.84
N MET A 325 3.34 55.06 48.64
CA MET A 325 2.18 55.93 48.42
C MET A 325 0.96 55.51 49.25
N LEU A 326 0.76 54.21 49.42
CA LEU A 326 -0.30 53.67 50.25
C LEU A 326 -0.05 53.96 51.74
N LYS A 327 1.20 53.85 52.20
CA LYS A 327 1.60 54.21 53.56
C LYS A 327 1.33 55.69 53.83
N GLU A 328 1.67 56.57 52.89
CA GLU A 328 1.44 58.01 53.04
C GLU A 328 -0.05 58.36 53.05
N HIS A 329 -0.86 57.74 52.19
CA HIS A 329 -2.31 57.91 52.21
C HIS A 329 -2.93 57.37 53.51
N LEU A 330 -2.50 56.21 53.99
CA LEU A 330 -2.98 55.67 55.27
C LEU A 330 -2.58 56.56 56.44
N LYS A 331 -1.37 57.12 56.43
CA LYS A 331 -0.89 58.07 57.46
C LYS A 331 -1.73 59.35 57.51
N HIS A 332 -2.26 59.82 56.38
CA HIS A 332 -3.15 60.98 56.34
C HIS A 332 -4.58 60.67 56.85
N HIS A 333 -4.99 59.40 56.85
CA HIS A 333 -6.33 58.95 57.24
C HIS A 333 -6.39 58.19 58.58
N MET A 334 -5.25 57.84 59.18
CA MET A 334 -5.15 57.31 60.53
C MET A 334 -4.83 58.47 61.48
N SER A 335 -5.61 58.64 62.54
CA SER A 335 -5.37 59.65 63.59
C SER A 335 -3.92 59.57 64.10
N GLU A 336 -3.33 60.70 64.50
CA GLU A 336 -1.93 60.86 64.96
C GLU A 336 -1.48 59.90 66.10
N ASP A 337 -2.41 59.14 66.69
CA ASP A 337 -2.18 58.20 67.80
C ASP A 337 -1.92 56.74 67.38
N TYR A 338 -1.52 56.47 66.13
CA TYR A 338 -1.15 55.10 65.74
C TYR A 338 0.25 54.71 66.27
N LEU A 339 0.31 54.18 67.48
CA LEU A 339 1.49 53.51 68.03
C LEU A 339 1.63 52.10 67.42
N TYR A 340 2.60 51.94 66.52
CA TYR A 340 2.98 50.64 65.98
C TYR A 340 3.60 49.77 67.08
N ALA A 341 2.82 48.86 67.64
CA ALA A 341 3.32 47.80 68.52
C ALA A 341 3.53 46.53 67.68
N PRO A 342 4.76 46.16 67.32
CA PRO A 342 5.01 44.92 66.58
C PRO A 342 4.53 43.74 67.43
N SER A 343 3.71 42.86 66.83
CA SER A 343 3.29 41.65 67.51
C SER A 343 4.53 40.81 67.86
N LYS A 344 4.55 40.22 69.06
CA LYS A 344 5.68 39.39 69.55
C LYS A 344 6.09 38.28 68.58
N SER A 345 5.17 37.87 67.70
CA SER A 345 5.40 36.90 66.62
C SER A 345 6.34 37.41 65.52
N TYR A 346 6.31 38.70 65.20
CA TYR A 346 7.18 39.26 64.14
C TYR A 346 8.61 39.47 64.67
N ALA A 347 8.73 39.94 65.90
CA ALA A 347 10.03 40.09 66.57
C ALA A 347 10.75 38.74 66.76
N SER A 348 10.03 37.68 67.14
CA SER A 348 10.61 36.33 67.26
C SER A 348 11.00 35.75 65.89
N THR A 349 10.25 36.04 64.83
CA THR A 349 10.57 35.58 63.47
C THR A 349 11.81 36.29 62.93
N LEU A 350 11.94 37.60 63.12
CA LEU A 350 13.14 38.37 62.75
C LEU A 350 14.38 37.93 63.54
N LEU A 351 14.23 37.70 64.85
CA LEU A 351 15.29 37.14 65.69
C LEU A 351 15.70 35.73 65.25
N SER A 352 14.73 34.89 64.88
CA SER A 352 15.02 33.54 64.36
C SER A 352 15.72 33.57 63.01
N MET A 353 15.42 34.55 62.14
CA MET A 353 16.11 34.73 60.86
C MET A 353 17.53 35.28 61.04
N LEU A 354 17.74 36.21 61.96
CA LEU A 354 19.08 36.70 62.34
C LEU A 354 19.93 35.58 62.98
N ALA A 355 19.34 34.76 63.86
CA ALA A 355 20.00 33.59 64.43
C ALA A 355 20.37 32.54 63.36
N ARG A 356 19.51 32.33 62.35
CA ARG A 356 19.79 31.43 61.22
C ARG A 356 20.89 31.95 60.30
N ARG A 357 21.07 33.27 60.22
CA ARG A 357 22.13 33.89 59.41
C ARG A 357 23.51 33.79 60.09
N GLY A 358 23.55 33.77 61.42
CA GLY A 358 24.77 33.48 62.20
C GLY A 358 25.22 32.02 62.09
N SER A 359 24.28 31.06 62.08
CA SER A 359 24.63 29.62 62.01
C SER A 359 25.12 29.14 60.63
N LYS A 360 24.92 29.93 59.57
CA LYS A 360 25.35 29.56 58.21
C LYS A 360 26.77 30.05 57.87
N ALA A 361 27.35 30.92 58.69
CA ALA A 361 28.74 31.36 58.54
C ALA A 361 29.74 30.37 59.17
N ASP A 362 29.33 29.59 60.16
CA ASP A 362 30.21 28.67 60.91
C ASP A 362 30.38 27.29 60.25
N ASN A 363 29.46 26.91 59.35
CA ASN A 363 29.53 25.63 58.63
C ASN A 363 30.31 25.70 57.31
N ASP A 364 30.73 26.89 56.86
CA ASP A 364 31.48 27.05 55.60
C ASP A 364 33.02 27.04 55.82
N GLU A 365 33.48 27.13 57.07
CA GLU A 365 34.89 26.97 57.44
C GLU A 365 35.29 25.51 57.73
N THR A 366 34.35 24.63 58.03
CA THR A 366 34.65 23.22 58.36
C THR A 366 34.72 22.30 57.14
N ASP A 367 34.07 22.63 56.01
CA ASP A 367 34.13 21.84 54.77
C ASP A 367 35.31 22.22 53.85
N LYS A 368 36.04 23.30 54.11
CA LYS A 368 37.29 23.64 53.39
C LYS A 368 38.56 23.00 53.95
N ALA A 369 38.48 22.32 55.09
CA ALA A 369 39.62 21.64 55.71
C ALA A 369 39.71 20.14 55.35
N ALA A 370 38.79 19.61 54.54
CA ALA A 370 38.68 18.18 54.22
C ALA A 370 38.70 17.85 52.71
N ALA A 371 39.24 18.73 51.86
CA ALA A 371 39.46 18.48 50.44
C ALA A 371 40.95 18.58 50.07
#